data_AF-A0A534FQG8-F1
#
_entry.id   AF-A0A534FQG8-F1
#
_cell.length_a   1.000
_cell.length_b   1.000
_cell.length_c   1.000
_cell.angle_alpha   90.00
_cell.angle_beta   90.00
_cell.angle_gamma   90.00
#
_symmetry.space_group_name_H-M   'P 1'
#
loop_
_entity.id
_entity.type
_entity.pdbx_description
1 polymer ?
#
loop_
_entity_poly.entity_id
_entity_poly.type
_entity_poly.pdbx_seq_one_letter_code
_entity_poly.pdbx_strand_id
1 'polypeptide(L)'
;MPFTLAHPAAILPLRGLKYLRTAPLVIGAMIPDLPYYMPGRLNILRPETHSVTGSLTTCLALGYAALDAVYLLRRPLTALLSPRARFLCLRALAPFRGRPLEWALASLSIVIGVWTHLLWDALTHNDGWIVRRVAVLSAPVSFAGYHGTVCHVLQYVTSAIGLAALALWYGRLPAPRAV
;
A
#
# COMPACT_ATOMS: atom_id res chain seq x y z
N MET A 1 -6.12 2.79 7.34
CA MET A 1 -5.22 3.93 7.73
C MET A 1 -5.71 5.11 6.89
N PRO A 2 -5.97 6.34 7.38
CA PRO A 2 -6.56 7.35 6.51
C PRO A 2 -5.54 7.85 5.49
N PHE A 3 -4.27 7.47 5.64
CA PHE A 3 -3.19 7.85 4.76
C PHE A 3 -2.70 6.64 3.98
N THR A 4 -2.96 6.65 2.67
CA THR A 4 -2.61 5.57 1.73
C THR A 4 -1.13 5.18 1.81
N LEU A 5 -0.22 6.15 1.99
CA LEU A 5 1.22 5.85 2.08
C LEU A 5 1.64 5.13 3.36
N ALA A 6 0.77 5.03 4.37
CA ALA A 6 1.05 4.22 5.56
C ALA A 6 0.70 2.74 5.35
N HIS A 7 -0.22 2.39 4.44
CA HIS A 7 -0.66 1.02 4.21
C HIS A 7 0.46 0.03 3.85
N PRO A 8 1.50 0.40 3.08
CA PRO A 8 2.65 -0.47 2.86
C PRO A 8 3.36 -0.94 4.14
N ALA A 9 3.11 -0.32 5.31
CA ALA A 9 3.61 -0.84 6.58
C ALA A 9 3.05 -2.23 6.90
N ALA A 10 1.80 -2.52 6.52
CA ALA A 10 1.14 -3.80 6.78
C ALA A 10 1.76 -4.97 6.01
N ILE A 11 2.41 -4.71 4.86
CA ILE A 11 3.06 -5.77 4.06
C ILE A 11 4.49 -6.08 4.53
N LEU A 12 5.04 -5.32 5.48
CA LEU A 12 6.42 -5.48 5.91
C LEU A 12 6.77 -6.88 6.45
N PRO A 13 5.89 -7.59 7.18
CA PRO A 13 6.16 -8.98 7.58
C PRO A 13 6.19 -9.97 6.40
N LEU A 14 5.54 -9.62 5.28
CA LEU A 14 5.41 -10.47 4.09
C LEU A 14 6.59 -10.29 3.11
N ARG A 15 7.41 -9.26 3.32
CA ARG A 15 8.59 -9.00 2.49
C ARG A 15 9.60 -10.15 2.65
N GLY A 16 10.12 -10.66 1.54
CA GLY A 16 11.11 -11.74 1.54
C GLY A 16 10.53 -13.16 1.49
N LEU A 17 9.20 -13.32 1.54
CA LEU A 17 8.58 -14.60 1.21
C LEU A 17 8.88 -14.98 -0.24
N LYS A 18 9.21 -16.26 -0.48
CA LYS A 18 9.76 -16.78 -1.75
C LYS A 18 8.96 -16.36 -2.99
N TYR A 19 7.64 -16.31 -2.88
CA TYR A 19 6.73 -16.02 -4.00
C TYR A 19 6.22 -14.57 -4.02
N LEU A 20 6.57 -13.75 -3.03
CA LEU A 20 6.10 -12.37 -2.95
C LEU A 20 7.19 -11.40 -3.33
N ARG A 21 6.82 -10.41 -4.14
CA ARG A 21 7.71 -9.35 -4.59
C ARG A 21 7.32 -8.05 -3.92
N THR A 22 8.30 -7.42 -3.28
CA THR A 22 8.06 -6.24 -2.44
C THR A 22 7.47 -5.08 -3.22
N ALA A 23 7.95 -4.80 -4.44
CA ALA A 23 7.42 -3.70 -5.26
C ALA A 23 5.92 -3.85 -5.56
N PRO A 24 5.43 -4.98 -6.13
CA PRO A 24 3.99 -5.18 -6.34
C PRO A 24 3.18 -5.33 -5.04
N LEU A 25 3.76 -5.82 -3.93
CA LEU A 25 3.10 -5.78 -2.61
C LEU A 25 2.80 -4.34 -2.16
N VAL A 26 3.79 -3.46 -2.27
CA VAL A 26 3.65 -2.03 -1.93
C VAL A 26 2.62 -1.37 -2.83
N ILE A 27 2.67 -1.63 -4.15
CA ILE A 27 1.68 -1.13 -5.10
C ILE A 27 0.29 -1.60 -4.69
N GLY A 28 0.09 -2.91 -4.51
CA GLY A 28 -1.20 -3.48 -4.11
C GLY A 28 -1.77 -2.85 -2.85
N ALA A 29 -0.94 -2.58 -1.84
CA ALA A 29 -1.36 -1.93 -0.60
C ALA A 29 -1.82 -0.47 -0.77
N MET A 30 -1.56 0.14 -1.93
CA MET A 30 -1.93 1.53 -2.26
C MET A 30 -3.04 1.63 -3.32
N ILE A 31 -3.22 0.62 -4.16
CA ILE A 31 -4.18 0.66 -5.29
C ILE A 31 -5.63 0.94 -4.88
N PRO A 32 -6.19 0.39 -3.78
CA PRO A 32 -7.60 0.62 -3.46
C PRO A 32 -7.97 2.10 -3.36
N ASP A 33 -7.03 2.92 -2.87
CA ASP A 33 -7.15 4.36 -2.73
C ASP A 33 -6.68 5.17 -3.94
N LEU A 34 -6.02 4.56 -4.92
CA LEU A 34 -5.54 5.26 -6.12
C LEU A 34 -6.64 6.12 -6.79
N PRO A 35 -7.91 5.68 -6.90
CA PRO A 35 -8.99 6.50 -7.47
C PRO A 35 -9.20 7.86 -6.80
N TYR A 36 -8.83 8.04 -5.53
CA TYR A 36 -8.90 9.35 -4.85
C TYR A 36 -7.91 10.37 -5.44
N TYR A 37 -6.80 9.90 -5.99
CA TYR A 37 -5.70 10.74 -6.47
C TYR A 37 -5.71 10.92 -7.99
N MET A 38 -6.60 10.24 -8.70
CA MET A 38 -6.69 10.33 -10.15
C MET A 38 -7.64 11.45 -10.59
N PRO A 39 -7.26 12.24 -11.61
CA PRO A 39 -8.14 13.28 -12.14
C PRO A 39 -9.41 12.69 -12.78
N GLY A 40 -10.48 13.49 -12.78
CA GLY A 40 -11.76 13.14 -13.41
C GLY A 40 -12.73 12.41 -12.48
N ARG A 41 -13.67 11.66 -13.07
CA ARG A 41 -14.72 10.93 -12.33
C ARG A 41 -14.27 9.54 -11.85
N LEU A 42 -12.99 9.24 -11.82
CA LEU A 42 -12.50 7.88 -11.49
C LEU A 42 -12.75 7.47 -10.04
N ASN A 43 -13.03 8.41 -9.13
CA ASN A 43 -13.49 8.10 -7.78
C ASN A 43 -14.79 7.25 -7.75
N ILE A 44 -15.55 7.20 -8.85
CA ILE A 44 -16.69 6.27 -9.00
C ILE A 44 -16.29 4.80 -8.88
N LEU A 45 -15.02 4.47 -9.12
CA LEU A 45 -14.48 3.11 -9.01
C LEU A 45 -14.24 2.70 -7.56
N ARG A 46 -14.32 3.62 -6.59
CA ARG A 46 -13.97 3.33 -5.20
C ARG A 46 -14.76 2.17 -4.57
N PRO A 47 -16.11 2.09 -4.72
CA PRO A 47 -16.85 0.95 -4.18
C PRO A 47 -16.38 -0.38 -4.77
N GLU A 48 -15.98 -0.35 -6.04
CA GLU A 48 -15.44 -1.51 -6.72
C GLU A 48 -14.05 -1.87 -6.18
N THR A 49 -13.13 -0.92 -6.05
CA THR A 49 -11.76 -1.18 -5.54
C THR A 49 -11.74 -1.68 -4.09
N HIS A 50 -12.80 -1.42 -3.32
CA HIS A 50 -12.97 -1.89 -1.94
C HIS A 50 -13.86 -3.14 -1.81
N SER A 51 -14.21 -3.77 -2.93
CA SER A 51 -14.95 -5.03 -2.95
C SER A 51 -14.03 -6.24 -3.13
N VAL A 52 -14.50 -7.42 -2.71
CA VAL A 52 -13.76 -8.68 -2.92
C VAL A 52 -13.54 -8.94 -4.41
N THR A 53 -14.58 -8.77 -5.23
CA THR A 53 -14.49 -8.98 -6.68
C THR A 53 -13.55 -7.96 -7.33
N GLY A 54 -13.66 -6.69 -6.97
CA GLY A 54 -12.79 -5.63 -7.48
C GLY A 54 -11.33 -5.80 -7.05
N SER A 55 -11.08 -6.38 -5.86
CA SER A 55 -9.71 -6.69 -5.42
C SER A 55 -8.98 -7.64 -6.38
N LEU A 56 -9.71 -8.54 -7.04
CA LEU A 56 -9.18 -9.53 -7.99
C LEU A 56 -9.26 -9.08 -9.45
N THR A 57 -10.00 -8.01 -9.74
CA THR A 57 -10.26 -7.52 -11.10
C THR A 57 -9.70 -6.10 -11.26
N THR A 58 -10.45 -5.08 -10.85
CA THR A 58 -10.09 -3.67 -11.03
C THR A 58 -8.81 -3.28 -10.29
N CYS A 59 -8.61 -3.73 -9.04
CA CYS A 59 -7.36 -3.48 -8.33
C CYS A 59 -6.18 -4.23 -8.95
N LEU A 60 -6.40 -5.42 -9.51
CA LEU A 60 -5.34 -6.15 -10.19
C LEU A 60 -4.92 -5.44 -11.49
N ALA A 61 -5.90 -4.99 -12.28
CA ALA A 61 -5.66 -4.21 -13.50
C ALA A 61 -4.94 -2.88 -13.20
N LEU A 62 -5.42 -2.11 -12.22
CA LEU A 62 -4.78 -0.87 -11.77
C LEU A 62 -3.39 -1.13 -11.18
N GLY A 63 -3.20 -2.24 -10.47
CA GLY A 63 -1.92 -2.66 -9.91
C GLY A 63 -0.88 -2.96 -10.98
N TYR A 64 -1.25 -3.67 -12.05
CA TYR A 64 -0.37 -3.86 -13.19
C TYR A 64 -0.09 -2.55 -13.92
N ALA A 65 -1.12 -1.74 -14.18
CA ALA A 65 -0.93 -0.43 -14.82
C ALA A 65 0.04 0.46 -14.03
N ALA A 66 -0.06 0.47 -12.70
CA ALA A 66 0.87 1.19 -11.83
C ALA A 66 2.28 0.57 -11.83
N LEU A 67 2.40 -0.76 -11.80
CA LEU A 67 3.69 -1.45 -11.88
C LEU A 67 4.38 -1.17 -13.21
N ASP A 68 3.65 -1.22 -14.32
CA ASP A 68 4.13 -0.89 -15.66
C ASP A 68 4.57 0.56 -15.73
N ALA A 69 3.75 1.50 -15.24
CA ALA A 69 4.10 2.91 -15.21
C ALA A 69 5.38 3.16 -14.40
N VAL A 70 5.47 2.61 -13.19
CA VAL A 70 6.67 2.73 -12.33
C VAL A 70 7.87 2.06 -12.99
N TYR A 71 7.70 0.90 -13.62
CA TYR A 71 8.76 0.21 -14.32
C TYR A 71 9.25 1.03 -15.52
N LEU A 72 8.38 1.42 -16.46
CA LEU A 72 8.73 2.15 -17.67
C LEU A 72 9.32 3.53 -17.36
N LEU A 73 8.72 4.24 -16.40
CA LEU A 73 9.14 5.59 -15.99
C LEU A 73 10.18 5.58 -14.86
N ARG A 74 10.77 4.42 -14.52
CA ARG A 74 11.73 4.29 -13.41
C ARG A 74 12.90 5.26 -13.48
N ARG A 75 13.38 5.62 -14.68
CA ARG A 75 14.49 6.56 -14.86
C ARG A 75 14.11 8.02 -14.56
N PRO A 76 13.05 8.58 -15.18
CA PRO A 76 12.59 9.94 -14.86
C PRO A 76 12.04 10.05 -13.43
N LEU A 77 11.23 9.08 -12.95
CA LEU A 77 10.67 9.11 -11.59
C LEU A 77 11.72 9.13 -10.49
N THR A 78 12.92 8.60 -10.77
CA THR A 78 14.03 8.55 -9.81
C THR A 78 15.13 9.57 -10.11
N ALA A 79 14.91 10.51 -11.04
CA ALA A 79 15.94 11.47 -11.46
C ALA A 79 16.30 12.48 -10.37
N LEU A 80 15.32 12.92 -9.59
CA LEU A 80 15.48 13.89 -8.50
C LEU A 80 15.67 13.25 -7.12
N LEU A 81 15.68 11.91 -7.06
CA LEU A 81 15.93 11.20 -5.81
C LEU A 81 17.42 11.22 -5.47
N SER A 82 17.74 11.16 -4.18
CA SER A 82 19.13 10.99 -3.73
C SER A 82 19.76 9.74 -4.35
N PRO A 83 21.09 9.69 -4.55
CA PRO A 83 21.76 8.54 -5.17
C PRO A 83 21.40 7.20 -4.51
N ARG A 84 21.30 7.19 -3.17
CA ARG A 84 20.86 6.02 -2.39
C ARG A 84 19.44 5.61 -2.75
N ALA A 85 18.49 6.54 -2.73
CA ALA A 85 17.08 6.25 -3.04
C ALA A 85 16.91 5.77 -4.49
N ARG A 86 17.54 6.47 -5.44
CA ARG A 86 17.56 6.08 -6.86
C ARG A 86 18.09 4.66 -7.05
N PHE A 87 19.22 4.33 -6.42
CA PHE A 87 19.79 2.98 -6.50
C PHE A 87 18.82 1.92 -5.95
N LEU A 88 18.24 2.14 -4.77
CA LEU A 88 17.32 1.19 -4.15
C LEU A 88 16.07 0.96 -5.01
N CYS A 89 15.49 2.03 -5.58
CA CYS A 89 14.35 1.93 -6.49
C CYS A 89 14.69 1.12 -7.74
N LEU A 90 15.80 1.44 -8.42
CA LEU A 90 16.20 0.72 -9.63
C LEU A 90 16.54 -0.74 -9.34
N ARG A 91 17.17 -1.04 -8.20
CA ARG A 91 17.45 -2.41 -7.77
C ARG A 91 16.17 -3.21 -7.51
N ALA A 92 15.17 -2.59 -6.89
CA ALA A 92 13.89 -3.23 -6.62
C ALA A 92 13.13 -3.61 -7.91
N LEU A 93 13.31 -2.83 -8.99
CA LEU A 93 12.66 -3.05 -10.28
C LEU A 93 13.49 -3.88 -11.26
N ALA A 94 14.77 -4.11 -10.98
CA ALA A 94 15.68 -4.86 -11.86
C ALA A 94 15.18 -6.28 -12.23
N PRO A 95 14.58 -7.07 -11.31
CA PRO A 95 14.09 -8.41 -11.65
C PRO A 95 13.03 -8.43 -12.76
N PHE A 96 12.23 -7.37 -12.90
CA PHE A 96 11.17 -7.30 -13.92
C PHE A 96 11.72 -7.13 -15.35
N ARG A 97 13.03 -6.92 -15.53
CA ARG A 97 13.68 -6.89 -16.84
C ARG A 97 13.93 -8.31 -17.34
N GLY A 98 13.12 -8.74 -18.32
CA GLY A 98 13.35 -9.99 -19.05
C GLY A 98 13.05 -11.27 -18.26
N ARG A 99 12.34 -11.17 -17.12
CA ARG A 99 11.93 -12.34 -16.32
C ARG A 99 10.40 -12.43 -16.24
N PRO A 100 9.75 -13.23 -17.10
CA PRO A 100 8.28 -13.32 -17.12
C PRO A 100 7.69 -13.87 -15.82
N LEU A 101 8.42 -14.73 -15.11
CA LEU A 101 7.99 -15.25 -13.81
C LEU A 101 7.79 -14.13 -12.77
N GLU A 102 8.59 -13.07 -12.80
CA GLU A 102 8.46 -11.94 -11.88
C GLU A 102 7.13 -11.19 -12.10
N TRP A 103 6.72 -11.07 -13.36
CA TRP A 103 5.42 -10.50 -13.74
C TRP A 103 4.26 -11.40 -13.33
N ALA A 104 4.39 -12.72 -13.44
CA ALA A 104 3.38 -13.66 -12.96
C ALA A 104 3.22 -13.60 -11.42
N LEU A 105 4.34 -13.58 -10.69
CA LEU A 105 4.33 -13.44 -9.22
C LEU A 105 3.85 -12.06 -8.74
N ALA A 106 3.87 -11.05 -9.61
CA ALA A 106 3.31 -9.73 -9.31
C ALA A 106 1.81 -9.80 -9.04
N SER A 107 1.06 -10.66 -9.74
CA SER A 107 -0.39 -10.84 -9.49
C SER A 107 -0.66 -11.18 -8.03
N LEU A 108 -0.01 -12.25 -7.53
CA LEU A 108 -0.16 -12.71 -6.15
C LEU A 108 0.23 -11.61 -5.15
N SER A 109 1.31 -10.90 -5.45
CA SER A 109 1.82 -9.82 -4.61
C SER A 109 0.88 -8.61 -4.56
N ILE A 110 0.33 -8.19 -5.70
CA ILE A 110 -0.66 -7.11 -5.80
C ILE A 110 -1.89 -7.46 -4.98
N VAL A 111 -2.48 -8.65 -5.22
CA VAL A 111 -3.70 -9.08 -4.53
C VAL A 111 -3.49 -9.14 -3.02
N ILE A 112 -2.38 -9.70 -2.55
CA ILE A 112 -2.06 -9.74 -1.11
C ILE A 112 -1.90 -8.32 -0.56
N GLY A 113 -1.22 -7.43 -1.28
CA GLY A 113 -1.12 -6.02 -0.90
C GLY A 113 -2.50 -5.37 -0.76
N VAL A 114 -3.38 -5.55 -1.75
CA VAL A 114 -4.77 -5.07 -1.71
C VAL A 114 -5.51 -5.62 -0.50
N TRP A 115 -5.40 -6.91 -0.21
CA TRP A 115 -6.07 -7.50 0.95
C TRP A 115 -5.54 -7.00 2.29
N THR A 116 -4.24 -6.70 2.40
CA THR A 116 -3.73 -6.04 3.61
C THR A 116 -4.33 -4.65 3.80
N HIS A 117 -4.57 -3.92 2.70
CA HIS A 117 -5.25 -2.64 2.73
C HIS A 117 -6.70 -2.78 3.19
N LEU A 118 -7.48 -3.64 2.55
CA LEU A 118 -8.89 -3.87 2.87
C LEU A 118 -9.08 -4.37 4.30
N LEU A 119 -8.20 -5.25 4.77
CA LEU A 119 -8.23 -5.74 6.15
C LEU A 119 -8.04 -4.60 7.15
N TRP A 120 -7.07 -3.72 6.91
CA TRP A 120 -6.82 -2.59 7.80
C TRP A 120 -7.97 -1.58 7.79
N ASP A 121 -8.60 -1.39 6.64
CA ASP A 121 -9.76 -0.52 6.51
C ASP A 121 -10.99 -1.08 7.19
N ALA A 122 -11.20 -2.40 7.11
CA ALA A 122 -12.28 -3.07 7.82
C ALA A 122 -12.20 -2.92 9.35
N LEU A 123 -11.01 -2.62 9.88
CA LEU A 123 -10.73 -2.35 11.30
C LEU A 123 -10.79 -0.87 11.69
N THR A 124 -10.64 0.06 10.74
CA THR A 124 -10.37 1.48 11.05
C THR A 124 -11.42 2.44 10.51
N HIS A 125 -12.34 1.99 9.66
CA HIS A 125 -13.45 2.79 9.15
C HIS A 125 -14.77 2.46 9.85
N ASN A 126 -15.65 3.44 10.07
CA ASN A 126 -16.93 3.23 10.75
C ASN A 126 -17.85 2.23 10.01
N ASP A 127 -17.79 2.22 8.68
CA ASP A 127 -18.47 1.25 7.82
C ASP A 127 -17.64 -0.02 7.58
N GLY A 128 -16.51 -0.18 8.27
CA GLY A 128 -15.68 -1.36 8.24
C GLY A 128 -16.43 -2.62 8.67
N TRP A 129 -16.23 -3.73 7.96
CA TRP A 129 -16.93 -4.99 8.25
C TRP A 129 -16.63 -5.52 9.67
N ILE A 130 -15.40 -5.32 10.17
CA ILE A 130 -14.97 -5.74 11.52
C ILE A 130 -15.47 -4.73 12.57
N VAL A 131 -15.37 -3.43 12.29
CA VAL A 131 -15.87 -2.36 13.19
C VAL A 131 -17.35 -2.56 13.54
N ARG A 132 -18.17 -2.98 12.56
CA ARG A 132 -19.60 -3.28 12.76
C ARG A 132 -19.87 -4.54 13.60
N ARG A 133 -18.87 -5.39 13.85
CA ARG A 133 -19.00 -6.66 14.61
C ARG A 133 -18.29 -6.63 15.96
N VAL A 134 -17.37 -5.69 16.14
CA VAL A 134 -16.57 -5.56 17.35
C VAL A 134 -16.95 -4.26 18.03
N ALA A 135 -17.84 -4.34 19.02
CA ALA A 135 -18.47 -3.17 19.66
C ALA A 135 -17.47 -2.13 20.16
N VAL A 136 -16.32 -2.56 20.69
CA VAL A 136 -15.28 -1.63 21.19
C VAL A 136 -14.73 -0.73 20.08
N LEU A 137 -14.66 -1.18 18.82
CA LEU A 137 -14.16 -0.36 17.71
C LEU A 137 -15.12 0.78 17.34
N SER A 138 -16.42 0.55 17.53
CA SER A 138 -17.46 1.57 17.29
C SER A 138 -17.77 2.41 18.53
N ALA A 139 -17.12 2.14 19.67
CA ALA A 139 -17.38 2.85 20.91
C ALA A 139 -17.02 4.35 20.76
N PRO A 140 -17.87 5.26 21.28
CA PRO A 140 -17.58 6.68 21.25
C PRO A 140 -16.37 6.98 22.14
N VAL A 141 -15.53 7.90 21.68
CA VAL A 141 -14.35 8.38 22.38
C VAL A 141 -14.36 9.91 22.33
N SER A 142 -14.12 10.52 23.50
CA SER A 142 -14.00 11.97 23.61
C SER A 142 -12.82 12.33 24.51
N PHE A 143 -11.85 13.08 23.99
CA PHE A 143 -10.70 13.56 24.75
C PHE A 143 -10.11 14.80 24.08
N ALA A 144 -9.59 15.76 24.86
CA ALA A 144 -8.88 16.94 24.35
C ALA A 144 -9.59 17.68 23.19
N GLY A 145 -10.92 17.76 23.21
CA GLY A 145 -11.73 18.40 22.16
C GLY A 145 -12.01 17.54 20.92
N TYR A 146 -11.46 16.33 20.83
CA TYR A 146 -11.81 15.34 19.82
C TYR A 146 -13.07 14.57 20.23
N HIS A 147 -14.00 14.38 19.29
CA HIS A 147 -15.18 13.53 19.42
C HIS A 147 -15.27 12.58 18.22
N GLY A 148 -15.21 11.28 18.46
CA GLY A 148 -15.25 10.28 17.40
C GLY A 148 -15.40 8.86 17.94
N THR A 149 -14.90 7.88 17.20
CA THR A 149 -14.95 6.46 17.57
C THR A 149 -13.54 5.90 17.79
N VAL A 150 -13.44 4.79 18.52
CA VAL A 150 -12.17 4.08 18.71
C VAL A 150 -11.52 3.75 17.36
N CYS A 151 -12.29 3.32 16.36
CA CYS A 151 -11.73 2.96 15.04
C CYS A 151 -11.09 4.16 14.33
N HIS A 152 -11.64 5.38 14.45
CA HIS A 152 -11.01 6.59 13.92
C HIS A 152 -9.71 6.93 14.64
N VAL A 153 -9.66 6.78 15.97
CA VAL A 153 -8.40 6.96 16.72
C VAL A 153 -7.36 5.96 16.24
N LEU A 154 -7.74 4.69 16.11
CA LEU A 154 -6.87 3.64 15.55
C LEU A 154 -6.43 3.97 14.12
N GLN A 155 -7.31 4.54 13.30
CA GLN A 155 -7.01 4.98 11.95
C GLN A 155 -5.78 5.92 11.99
N TYR A 156 -5.85 7.03 12.73
CA TYR A 156 -4.74 8.00 12.82
C TYR A 156 -3.48 7.42 13.46
N VAL A 157 -3.62 6.73 14.61
CA VAL A 157 -2.48 6.18 15.35
C VAL A 157 -1.72 5.15 14.52
N THR A 158 -2.43 4.20 13.91
CA THR A 158 -1.78 3.17 13.08
C THR A 158 -1.13 3.75 11.83
N SER A 159 -1.57 4.91 11.36
CA SER A 159 -0.96 5.59 10.22
C SER A 159 0.34 6.28 10.60
N ALA A 160 0.38 6.96 11.74
CA ALA A 160 1.62 7.51 12.28
C ALA A 160 2.64 6.39 12.55
N ILE A 161 2.22 5.29 13.18
CA ILE A 161 3.05 4.11 13.40
C ILE A 161 3.51 3.51 12.08
N GLY A 162 2.62 3.39 11.09
CA GLY A 162 2.94 2.85 9.77
C GLY A 162 4.02 3.65 9.05
N LEU A 163 3.90 4.98 9.05
CA LEU A 163 4.91 5.88 8.48
C LEU A 163 6.24 5.78 9.21
N ALA A 164 6.23 5.75 10.54
CA ALA A 164 7.45 5.56 11.34
C ALA A 164 8.12 4.21 11.02
N ALA A 165 7.34 3.13 10.92
CA ALA A 165 7.85 1.81 10.55
C ALA A 165 8.47 1.79 9.15
N LEU A 166 7.85 2.46 8.18
CA LEU A 166 8.38 2.60 6.81
C LEU A 166 9.66 3.43 6.78
N ALA A 167 9.73 4.55 7.52
CA ALA A 167 10.93 5.38 7.63
C ALA A 167 12.10 4.60 8.25
N LEU A 168 11.84 3.88 9.35
CA LEU A 168 12.83 3.02 10.00
C LEU A 168 13.28 1.88 9.08
N TRP A 169 12.36 1.26 8.35
CA TRP A 169 12.68 0.21 7.39
C TRP A 169 13.58 0.74 6.26
N TYR A 170 13.21 1.87 5.66
CA TYR A 170 14.01 2.54 4.63
C TYR A 170 15.42 2.89 5.14
N GLY A 171 15.53 3.40 6.38
CA GLY A 171 16.81 3.70 7.02
C GLY A 171 17.74 2.48 7.17
N ARG A 172 17.17 1.29 7.37
CA ARG A 172 17.89 0.01 7.51
C ARG A 172 18.25 -0.65 6.16
N LEU A 173 17.72 -0.17 5.03
CA LEU A 173 18.03 -0.78 3.74
C LEU A 173 19.51 -0.57 3.35
N PRO A 174 20.25 -1.64 3.01
CA PRO A 174 21.65 -1.52 2.64
C PRO A 174 21.79 -0.81 1.29
N ALA A 175 22.54 0.30 1.30
CA ALA A 175 23.00 0.98 0.10
C ALA A 175 24.39 0.44 -0.31
N PRO A 176 24.78 0.56 -1.59
CA PRO A 176 26.15 0.29 -2.00
C PRO A 176 27.07 1.20 -1.20
N ARG A 177 28.17 0.63 -0.69
CA ARG A 177 29.33 1.47 -0.36
C ARG A 177 29.77 2.11 -1.68
N ALA A 178 29.96 3.43 -1.69
CA ALA A 178 30.60 4.09 -2.83
C ALA A 178 31.94 3.37 -3.06
N VAL A 179 32.15 2.88 -4.28
CA VAL A 179 33.46 2.45 -4.76
C VAL A 179 34.19 3.69 -5.23
#